data_AF-A0A7J8RGV1-F1
#
_entry.id   AF-A0A7J8RGV1-F1
#
_cell.length_a   1.000
_cell.length_b   1.000
_cell.length_c   1.000
_cell.angle_alpha   90.00
_cell.angle_beta   90.00
_cell.angle_gamma   90.00
#
_symmetry.space_group_name_H-M   'P 1'
#
loop_
_entity.id
_entity.type
_entity.pdbx_description
1 polymer ?
#
loop_
_entity_poly.entity_id
_entity_poly.type
_entity_poly.pdbx_seq_one_letter_code
_entity_poly.pdbx_strand_id
1 'polypeptide(L)' 'MPNIYNALVVKGRDTAGQQIKVTCEVQQLLGNNRVKAVAMSTTDGLMRGMEVIDTGAALSVPVGGATLG' A
#
# COMPACT_ATOMS: atom_id res chain seq x y z
N MET A 1 12.12 -4.78 7.39
CA MET A 1 12.09 -4.40 5.97
C MET A 1 11.06 -5.28 5.30
N PRO A 2 10.11 -4.72 4.52
CA PRO A 2 9.05 -5.50 3.89
C PRO A 2 9.61 -6.51 2.88
N ASN A 3 8.97 -7.67 2.77
CA ASN A 3 9.33 -8.67 1.75
C ASN A 3 8.69 -8.34 0.40
N ILE A 4 9.18 -8.99 -0.67
CA ILE A 4 8.50 -8.97 -1.97
C ILE A 4 7.09 -9.55 -1.78
N TYR A 5 6.10 -8.94 -2.42
CA TYR A 5 4.67 -9.19 -2.30
C TYR A 5 4.01 -8.75 -1.01
N ASN A 6 4.73 -8.17 -0.04
CA ASN A 6 4.06 -7.56 1.11
C ASN A 6 3.17 -6.40 0.67
N ALA A 7 2.01 -6.30 1.32
CA ALA A 7 1.14 -5.15 1.18
C ALA A 7 1.65 -4.00 2.07
N LEU A 8 1.61 -2.80 1.51
CA LEU A 8 1.92 -1.54 2.18
C LEU A 8 0.68 -0.67 2.15
N VAL A 9 0.42 0.05 3.23
CA VAL A 9 -0.67 1.03 3.30
C VAL A 9 -0.07 2.40 3.50
N VAL A 10 -0.25 3.28 2.52
CA VAL A 10 0.08 4.69 2.63
C VAL A 10 -1.10 5.41 3.24
N LYS A 11 -0.87 6.12 4.34
CA LYS A 11 -1.87 6.96 5.01
C LYS A 11 -1.43 8.42 5.00
N GLY A 12 -2.37 9.31 4.72
CA GLY A 12 -2.09 10.74 4.73
C GLY A 12 -3.33 11.59 4.55
N ARG A 13 -3.09 12.88 4.33
CA ARG A 13 -4.11 13.81 3.86
C ARG A 13 -3.61 14.50 2.60
N ASP A 14 -4.52 14.75 1.67
CA ASP A 14 -4.22 15.56 0.49
C ASP A 14 -4.13 17.05 0.85
N THR A 15 -3.87 17.89 -0.15
CA THR A 15 -3.84 19.36 0.00
C THR A 15 -5.19 19.98 0.36
N ALA A 16 -6.29 19.27 0.13
CA ALA A 16 -7.65 19.69 0.52
C ALA A 16 -8.06 19.17 1.91
N GLY A 17 -7.19 18.43 2.61
CA GLY A 17 -7.44 17.83 3.92
C GLY A 17 -8.21 16.51 3.89
N GLN A 18 -8.50 15.95 2.71
CA GLN A 18 -9.15 14.65 2.56
C GLN A 18 -8.21 13.52 2.94
N GLN A 19 -8.74 12.49 3.61
CA GLN A 19 -7.96 11.33 3.98
C GLN A 19 -7.60 10.52 2.75
N ILE A 20 -6.30 10.28 2.55
CA ILE A 20 -5.80 9.37 1.54
C ILE A 20 -5.43 8.05 2.22
N LYS A 21 -5.92 6.95 1.63
CA LYS A 21 -5.49 5.60 1.93
C LYS A 21 -5.25 4.86 0.63
N VAL A 22 -3.99 4.58 0.32
CA VAL A 22 -3.60 3.83 -0.88
C VAL A 22 -2.89 2.56 -0.44
N THR A 23 -3.38 1.42 -0.94
CA THR A 23 -2.71 0.14 -0.76
C THR A 23 -1.73 -0.07 -1.90
N CYS A 24 -0.51 -0.48 -1.57
CA CYS A 24 0.55 -0.79 -2.52
C CYS A 24 1.08 -2.20 -2.27
N GLU A 25 1.71 -2.81 -3.27
CA GLU A 25 2.40 -4.11 -3.13
C GLU A 25 3.87 -3.96 -3.50
N VAL A 26 4.77 -4.51 -2.68
CA VAL A 26 6.20 -4.53 -2.96
C VAL A 26 6.52 -5.46 -4.13
N GLN A 27 7.11 -4.92 -5.20
CA GLN A 27 7.53 -5.72 -6.36
C GLN A 27 9.03 -6.00 -6.37
N GLN A 28 9.82 -5.11 -5.78
CA GLN A 28 11.27 -5.20 -5.87
C GLN A 28 11.95 -4.57 -4.66
N LEU A 29 12.97 -5.25 -4.13
CA LEU A 29 13.91 -4.65 -3.18
C LEU A 29 14.98 -3.91 -3.97
N LEU A 30 15.16 -2.61 -3.70
CA LEU A 30 16.14 -1.77 -4.39
C LEU A 30 17.47 -1.66 -3.62
N GLY A 31 17.56 -2.29 -2.44
CA GLY A 31 18.66 -2.08 -1.50
C GLY A 31 18.53 -0.76 -0.73
N ASN A 32 19.48 -0.48 0.16
CA ASN A 32 19.53 0.75 0.97
C ASN A 32 18.22 1.05 1.72
N ASN A 33 17.55 0.01 2.24
CA ASN A 33 16.24 0.08 2.90
C ASN A 33 15.14 0.72 2.03
N ARG A 34 15.23 0.59 0.70
CA ARG A 34 14.24 1.08 -0.27
C ARG A 34 13.62 -0.07 -1.02
N VAL A 35 12.34 0.10 -1.34
CA VAL A 35 11.54 -0.84 -2.13
C VAL A 35 10.85 -0.10 -3.26
N LYS A 36 10.59 -0.82 -4.36
CA LYS A 36 9.67 -0.39 -5.41
C LYS A 36 8.34 -1.09 -5.17
N ALA A 37 7.26 -0.32 -5.09
CA ALA A 37 5.92 -0.84 -4.90
C ALA A 37 4.99 -0.35 -6.01
N VAL A 38 3.94 -1.12 -6.28
CA VAL A 38 2.87 -0.78 -7.24
C VAL A 38 1.62 -0.46 -6.45
N ALA A 39 0.97 0.68 -6.75
CA ALA A 39 -0.27 1.08 -6.12
C ALA A 39 -1.46 0.32 -6.72
N MET A 40 -2.40 -0.11 -5.86
CA MET A 40 -3.63 -0.80 -6.23
C MET A 40 -4.79 0.17 -6.52
N SER A 41 -4.53 1.47 -6.45
CA SER A 41 -5.50 2.55 -6.67
C SER A 41 -4.78 3.78 -7.23
N THR A 42 -5.53 4.85 -7.54
CA THR A 42 -4.90 6.11 -7.98
C THR A 42 -3.87 6.61 -6.96
N THR A 43 -2.82 7.25 -7.47
CA THR A 43 -1.75 7.87 -6.67
C THR A 43 -1.90 9.38 -6.57
N ASP A 44 -3.04 9.92 -7.01
CA ASP A 44 -3.34 11.34 -6.92
C ASP A 44 -3.31 11.82 -5.47
N GLY A 45 -2.67 12.97 -5.26
CA GLY A 45 -2.51 13.57 -3.94
C GLY A 45 -1.46 12.90 -3.04
N LEU A 46 -0.82 11.80 -3.45
CA LEU A 46 0.31 11.24 -2.70
C LEU A 46 1.51 12.18 -2.73
N MET A 47 2.17 12.33 -1.58
CA MET A 47 3.33 13.20 -1.41
C MET A 47 4.46 12.48 -0.70
N ARG A 48 5.69 12.97 -0.91
CA ARG A 48 6.86 12.46 -0.20
C ARG A 48 6.72 12.73 1.30
N GLY A 49 7.18 11.78 2.11
CA GLY A 49 7.12 11.86 3.57
C GLY A 49 5.80 11.39 4.18
N MET A 50 4.82 10.96 3.38
CA MET A 50 3.63 10.28 3.89
C MET A 50 4.01 8.98 4.62
N GLU A 51 3.24 8.65 5.66
CA GLU A 51 3.45 7.45 6.45
C GLU A 51 3.10 6.21 5.61
N VAL A 52 3.99 5.22 5.65
CA VAL A 52 3.80 3.93 4.99
C VAL A 52 3.90 2.83 6.03
N ILE A 53 2.85 2.01 6.10
CA ILE A 53 2.71 0.93 7.07
C ILE A 53 2.83 -0.39 6.32
N ASP A 54 3.80 -1.21 6.69
CA ASP A 54 3.91 -2.60 6.22
C ASP A 54 2.89 -3.46 6.97
N THR A 55 2.09 -4.24 6.24
CA THR A 55 1.13 -5.18 6.85
C THR A 55 1.82 -6.46 7.34
N GLY A 56 3.06 -6.71 6.90
CA GLY A 56 3.82 -7.91 7.22
C GLY A 56 3.41 -9.15 6.42
N ALA A 57 2.40 -9.04 5.55
CA ALA A 57 1.86 -10.13 4.75
C ALA A 57 1.45 -9.65 3.35
N ALA A 58 1.23 -10.59 2.44
CA ALA A 58 0.69 -10.27 1.13
C ALA A 58 -0.73 -9.72 1.20
N LEU A 59 -1.17 -9.07 0.11
CA LEU A 59 -2.56 -8.66 -0.05
C LEU A 59 -3.50 -9.84 0.18
N SER A 60 -4.45 -9.66 1.08
CA SER A 60 -5.41 -10.69 1.47
C SER A 60 -6.81 -10.27 1.05
N VAL A 61 -7.55 -11.20 0.46
CA VAL A 61 -8.93 -11.01 0.02
C VAL A 61 -9.85 -12.01 0.74
N PRO A 62 -11.09 -11.63 1.08
CA PRO A 62 -12.04 -12.55 1.68
C PRO A 62 -12.43 -13.64 0.67
N VAL A 63 -12.71 -14.85 1.16
CA VAL A 63 -13.18 -15.99 0.37
C VAL A 63 -14.31 -16.73 1.10
N GLY A 64 -15.17 -17.43 0.36
CA GLY A 64 -16.20 -18.32 0.90
C GLY A 64 -17.62 -17.89 0.60
N GLY A 65 -18.60 -18.43 1.35
CA GLY A 65 -20.04 -18.16 1.13
C GLY A 65 -20.40 -16.68 1.10
N ALA A 66 -19.73 -15.85 1.91
CA ALA A 66 -19.96 -14.41 1.99
C ALA A 66 -19.53 -13.62 0.74
N THR A 67 -18.79 -14.23 -0.19
CA THR A 67 -18.41 -13.60 -1.46
C THR A 67 -19.32 -14.01 -2.62
N LEU A 68 -20.36 -14.82 -2.38
CA LEU A 68 -21.39 -15.15 -3.38
C LEU A 68 -22.53 -14.12 -3.33
N GLY A 69 -22.43 -13.10 -4.20
CA GLY A 69 -23.55 -12.23 -4.63
C GLY A 69 -24.33 -11.55 -3.52
#